data_AF-A0A846GFW9-F1
#
_entry.id   AF-A0A846GFW9-F1
#
_cell.length_a   1.000
_cell.length_b   1.000
_cell.length_c   1.000
_cell.angle_alpha   90.00
_cell.angle_beta   90.00
_cell.angle_gamma   90.00
#
_symmetry.space_group_name_H-M   'P 1'
#
loop_
_entity.id
_entity.type
_entity.pdbx_description
1 polymer ?
#
loop_
_entity_poly.entity_id
_entity_poly.type
_entity_poly.pdbx_seq_one_letter_code
_entity_poly.pdbx_strand_id
1 'polypeptide(L)'
;MVSIPDLEKNLAKMQQLLNAAQNEVQKKTFQDIIDNLTKQLESEKSKINPTKAENLKVDKPSEKDTDKQSSQQSKTETKKQTESKPKSESQKVATSEVKEEEKLENKEEESLPPKQDYAFQGIGTLYGRIVRRYEDNDAYYNLISEGKTYELIYNSPKVKDFLRLDYNPDRDRYVTVYPYLTHFPNKNTPPKLGFTIIAANDTPHLDLKVNEFKLSGFWQFIAVCKCPVISIHRNRKGKGDRVSQLKKKFDNEKLNKKLTRANHVPVLWRDAPVKPFRFNPKLEKDKQGDRYFVEIKAKFLPGREQWGFMEILGEPTLDVPKYYKPEKISNSQVA
;
A
#
# COMPACT_ATOMS: atom_id res chain seq x y z
N MET A 1 -3.13 2.75 24.75
CA MET A 1 -2.53 1.75 25.66
C MET A 1 -3.34 0.48 25.49
N VAL A 2 -2.71 -0.69 25.43
CA VAL A 2 -3.42 -1.98 25.41
C VAL A 2 -3.87 -2.26 26.85
N SER A 3 -5.10 -2.70 27.07
CA SER A 3 -5.56 -2.98 28.44
C SER A 3 -5.02 -4.33 28.93
N ILE A 4 -4.83 -4.48 30.24
CA ILE A 4 -4.39 -5.76 30.83
C ILE A 4 -5.35 -6.92 30.45
N PRO A 5 -6.69 -6.76 30.50
CA PRO A 5 -7.61 -7.78 30.00
C PRO A 5 -7.39 -8.19 28.54
N ASP A 6 -7.00 -7.26 27.66
CA ASP A 6 -6.69 -7.58 26.26
C ASP A 6 -5.39 -8.40 26.14
N LEU A 7 -4.37 -8.08 26.95
CA LEU A 7 -3.12 -8.84 27.01
C LEU A 7 -3.35 -10.26 27.53
N GLU A 8 -4.14 -10.44 28.58
CA GLU A 8 -4.47 -11.76 29.14
C GLU A 8 -5.28 -12.61 28.15
N LYS A 9 -6.26 -12.00 27.47
CA LYS A 9 -7.03 -12.65 26.41
C LYS A 9 -6.17 -13.07 25.21
N ASN A 10 -5.21 -12.23 24.82
CA ASN A 10 -4.26 -12.55 23.76
C ASN A 10 -3.31 -13.68 24.17
N LEU A 11 -2.79 -13.67 25.41
CA LEU A 11 -1.91 -14.70 25.93
C LEU A 11 -2.61 -16.07 25.95
N ALA A 12 -3.85 -16.14 26.46
CA ALA A 12 -4.67 -17.35 26.43
C ALA A 12 -4.92 -17.87 24.99
N LYS A 13 -5.16 -16.97 24.03
CA LYS A 13 -5.31 -17.32 22.61
C LYS A 13 -4.01 -17.88 22.01
N MET A 14 -2.86 -17.32 22.35
CA MET A 14 -1.56 -17.82 21.86
C MET A 14 -1.20 -19.18 22.48
N GLN A 15 -1.55 -19.43 23.73
CA GLN A 15 -1.42 -20.76 24.36
C GLN A 15 -2.30 -21.81 23.67
N GLN A 16 -3.54 -21.47 23.28
CA GLN A 16 -4.38 -22.36 22.48
C GLN A 16 -3.77 -22.66 21.10
N LEU A 17 -3.17 -21.67 20.44
CA LEU A 17 -2.49 -21.85 19.15
C LEU A 17 -1.20 -22.68 19.26
N LEU A 18 -0.41 -22.51 20.33
CA LEU A 18 0.74 -23.35 20.64
C LEU A 18 0.33 -24.83 20.78
N ASN A 19 -0.76 -25.11 21.51
CA ASN A 19 -1.27 -26.47 21.69
C ASN A 19 -1.85 -27.08 20.41
N ALA A 20 -2.34 -26.25 19.47
CA ALA A 20 -2.84 -26.70 18.17
C ALA A 20 -1.74 -26.83 17.09
N ALA A 21 -0.51 -26.39 17.37
CA ALA A 21 0.56 -26.35 16.38
C ALA A 21 1.19 -27.73 16.13
N GLN A 22 1.10 -28.19 14.88
CA GLN A 22 1.68 -29.48 14.46
C GLN A 22 3.15 -29.36 13.99
N ASN A 23 3.63 -28.15 13.70
CA ASN A 23 4.98 -27.90 13.17
C ASN A 23 5.88 -27.25 14.23
N GLU A 24 7.11 -27.77 14.40
CA GLU A 24 8.09 -27.25 15.37
C GLU A 24 8.46 -25.77 15.15
N VAL A 25 8.49 -25.30 13.90
CA VAL A 25 8.72 -23.87 13.59
C VAL A 25 7.54 -23.02 14.08
N GLN A 26 6.30 -23.51 13.97
CA GLN A 26 5.12 -22.83 14.49
C GLN A 26 5.10 -22.82 16.02
N LYS A 27 5.42 -23.95 16.66
CA LYS A 27 5.54 -24.03 18.13
C LYS A 27 6.56 -23.02 18.66
N LYS A 28 7.74 -22.95 18.05
CA LYS A 28 8.78 -21.98 18.44
C LYS A 28 8.29 -20.53 18.28
N THR A 29 7.67 -20.18 17.15
CA THR A 29 7.11 -18.84 16.94
C THR A 29 6.01 -18.50 17.94
N PHE A 30 5.13 -19.43 18.28
CA PHE A 30 4.09 -19.20 19.31
C PHE A 30 4.70 -19.05 20.71
N GLN A 31 5.74 -19.82 21.05
CA GLN A 31 6.47 -19.66 22.30
C GLN A 31 7.15 -18.27 22.40
N ASP A 32 7.88 -17.86 21.36
CA ASP A 32 8.55 -16.55 21.32
C ASP A 32 7.54 -15.38 21.49
N ILE A 33 6.31 -15.52 20.98
CA ILE A 33 5.24 -14.52 21.15
C ILE A 33 4.61 -14.58 22.55
N ILE A 34 4.41 -15.77 23.13
CA ILE A 34 3.93 -15.92 24.52
C ILE A 34 4.93 -15.28 25.49
N ASP A 35 6.23 -15.50 25.30
CA ASP A 35 7.30 -14.93 26.13
C ASP A 35 7.33 -13.39 26.05
N ASN A 36 7.09 -12.82 24.87
CA ASN A 36 7.01 -11.37 24.67
C ASN A 36 5.73 -10.78 25.29
N LEU A 37 4.57 -11.40 25.08
CA LEU A 37 3.30 -10.98 25.69
C LEU A 37 3.34 -11.07 27.23
N THR A 38 4.02 -12.09 27.78
CA THR A 38 4.20 -12.24 29.24
C THR A 38 5.03 -11.10 29.80
N LYS A 39 6.17 -10.75 29.18
CA LYS A 39 7.00 -9.60 29.57
C LYS A 39 6.24 -8.27 29.46
N GLN A 40 5.40 -8.10 28.44
CA GLN A 40 4.54 -6.92 28.31
C GLN A 40 3.50 -6.86 29.43
N LEU A 41 2.84 -7.98 29.75
CA LEU A 41 1.88 -8.10 30.84
C LEU A 41 2.50 -7.76 32.21
N GLU A 42 3.70 -8.26 32.50
CA GLU A 42 4.47 -7.91 33.71
C GLU A 42 4.83 -6.41 33.75
N SER A 43 5.21 -5.83 32.61
CA SER A 43 5.52 -4.40 32.50
C SER A 43 4.30 -3.49 32.62
N GLU A 44 3.09 -3.97 32.37
CA GLU A 44 1.85 -3.22 32.59
C GLU A 44 1.31 -3.44 34.01
N LYS A 45 1.38 -4.67 34.55
CA LYS A 45 1.01 -4.96 35.96
C LYS A 45 1.86 -4.19 36.96
N SER A 46 3.16 -4.02 36.69
CA SER A 46 4.07 -3.21 37.52
C SER A 46 3.81 -1.69 37.47
N LYS A 47 3.17 -1.18 36.41
CA LYS A 47 2.76 0.24 36.33
C LYS A 47 1.51 0.57 37.15
N ILE A 48 0.66 -0.42 37.42
CA ILE A 48 -0.62 -0.21 38.12
C ILE A 48 -0.48 -0.30 39.65
N ASN A 49 0.58 -0.94 40.16
CA ASN A 49 0.87 -1.05 41.60
C ASN A 49 2.14 -0.27 42.00
N PRO A 50 2.05 1.06 42.23
CA PRO A 50 3.05 1.74 43.04
C PRO A 50 2.91 1.34 44.51
N THR A 51 4.04 1.12 45.19
CA THR A 51 4.18 0.89 46.64
C THR A 51 3.86 -0.50 47.19
N LYS A 52 4.90 -1.34 47.33
CA LYS A 52 5.23 -1.93 48.64
C LYS A 52 6.71 -2.29 48.77
N ALA A 53 7.57 -1.27 48.86
CA ALA A 53 8.90 -1.37 49.44
C ALA A 53 9.42 0.03 49.82
N GLU A 54 9.22 0.43 51.08
CA GLU A 54 10.01 1.53 51.68
C GLU A 54 10.33 1.19 53.14
N ASN A 55 11.53 1.59 53.58
CA ASN A 55 12.12 1.51 54.93
C ASN A 55 12.64 0.11 55.35
N LEU A 56 13.92 -0.07 55.70
CA LEU A 56 14.82 0.80 56.51
C LEU A 56 16.21 1.01 55.83
N LYS A 57 16.81 2.23 55.80
CA LYS A 57 17.57 2.96 56.86
C LYS A 57 18.92 2.26 57.20
N VAL A 58 20.11 2.88 57.26
CA VAL A 58 20.57 4.09 58.02
C VAL A 58 21.96 4.61 57.52
N ASP A 59 22.21 5.95 57.55
CA ASP A 59 23.46 6.78 57.67
C ASP A 59 24.79 6.48 56.87
N LYS A 60 25.74 7.40 56.62
CA LYS A 60 25.96 8.87 56.85
C LYS A 60 26.95 9.43 55.77
N PRO A 61 27.19 10.77 55.64
CA PRO A 61 27.87 11.38 54.48
C PRO A 61 29.33 11.84 54.68
N SER A 62 29.99 12.19 53.55
CA SER A 62 31.08 13.17 53.38
C SER A 62 30.86 13.79 51.99
N GLU A 63 30.44 15.04 51.80
CA GLU A 63 31.12 16.33 52.01
C GLU A 63 32.35 16.56 51.09
N LYS A 64 32.34 17.74 50.44
CA LYS A 64 33.41 18.42 49.64
C LYS A 64 33.69 17.89 48.21
N ASP A 65 34.00 18.71 47.20
CA ASP A 65 34.11 20.18 47.18
C ASP A 65 33.78 20.81 45.80
N THR A 66 33.82 22.15 45.79
CA THR A 66 33.31 23.10 44.77
C THR A 66 34.07 23.16 43.42
N ASP A 67 33.36 23.69 42.41
CA ASP A 67 33.77 24.78 41.50
C ASP A 67 34.17 24.59 40.02
N LYS A 68 33.58 25.49 39.22
CA LYS A 68 34.05 26.24 38.02
C LYS A 68 34.26 25.62 36.63
N GLN A 69 33.69 26.38 35.69
CA GLN A 69 33.97 26.52 34.27
C GLN A 69 35.48 26.59 33.93
N SER A 70 35.88 26.10 32.75
CA SER A 70 36.39 26.99 31.69
C SER A 70 36.55 26.29 30.32
N SER A 71 36.50 27.10 29.27
CA SER A 71 36.71 26.80 27.85
C SER A 71 38.17 26.93 27.39
N GLN A 72 38.56 26.15 26.37
CA GLN A 72 39.58 26.41 25.32
C GLN A 72 39.53 25.20 24.35
N GLN A 73 39.55 25.24 23.02
CA GLN A 73 39.80 26.25 21.96
C GLN A 73 41.28 26.56 21.56
N SER A 74 41.82 25.72 20.67
CA SER A 74 42.85 26.00 19.65
C SER A 74 42.81 24.82 18.64
N LYS A 75 42.86 24.94 17.30
CA LYS A 75 43.77 25.64 16.36
C LYS A 75 45.23 25.12 16.47
N THR A 76 46.00 24.87 15.41
CA THR A 76 45.81 24.98 13.94
C THR A 76 46.65 23.87 13.24
N GLU A 77 46.96 23.76 11.93
CA GLU A 77 46.93 24.69 10.78
C GLU A 77 46.58 23.96 9.43
N THR A 78 47.11 24.43 8.30
CA THR A 78 46.89 23.98 6.91
C THR A 78 48.23 23.79 6.19
N LYS A 79 48.31 22.91 5.18
CA LYS A 79 49.13 23.19 3.98
C LYS A 79 48.51 22.62 2.69
N LYS A 80 48.90 23.22 1.56
CA LYS A 80 48.21 23.23 0.25
C LYS A 80 49.22 22.88 -0.86
N GLN A 81 48.81 23.01 -2.15
CA GLN A 81 49.63 22.98 -3.40
C GLN A 81 49.93 21.57 -4.00
N THR A 82 49.87 21.31 -5.33
CA THR A 82 49.41 22.08 -6.52
C THR A 82 48.90 21.16 -7.66
N GLU A 83 48.57 21.73 -8.83
CA GLU A 83 47.86 21.19 -10.00
C GLU A 83 48.69 20.31 -10.98
N SER A 84 48.01 19.53 -11.84
CA SER A 84 48.14 19.65 -13.33
C SER A 84 47.18 18.71 -14.13
N LYS A 85 46.97 19.08 -15.40
CA LYS A 85 46.20 18.45 -16.52
C LYS A 85 46.95 18.86 -17.83
N PRO A 86 46.63 18.47 -19.11
CA PRO A 86 45.43 17.83 -19.69
C PRO A 86 45.67 16.81 -20.88
N LYS A 87 44.60 16.52 -21.67
CA LYS A 87 44.53 15.89 -23.04
C LYS A 87 44.77 14.36 -23.14
N SER A 88 44.25 13.60 -24.14
CA SER A 88 43.45 13.92 -25.36
C SER A 88 42.43 12.80 -25.75
N GLU A 89 41.67 13.02 -26.85
CA GLU A 89 40.54 12.20 -27.36
C GLU A 89 40.91 10.93 -28.17
N SER A 90 39.97 9.98 -28.33
CA SER A 90 39.47 9.52 -29.65
C SER A 90 38.33 8.48 -29.59
N GLN A 91 37.56 8.35 -30.68
CA GLN A 91 36.32 7.56 -30.82
C GLN A 91 36.50 6.22 -31.59
N LYS A 92 35.55 5.28 -31.38
CA LYS A 92 34.95 4.28 -32.31
C LYS A 92 33.97 3.42 -31.47
N VAL A 93 32.64 3.39 -31.65
CA VAL A 93 31.76 2.97 -32.79
C VAL A 93 31.81 1.45 -33.06
N ALA A 94 30.60 0.87 -33.28
CA ALA A 94 30.26 -0.54 -33.61
C ALA A 94 30.13 -1.52 -32.40
N THR A 95 29.11 -2.39 -32.27
CA THR A 95 27.73 -2.46 -32.83
C THR A 95 26.86 -3.32 -31.88
N SER A 96 25.53 -3.12 -31.90
CA SER A 96 24.45 -4.10 -31.62
C SER A 96 24.72 -5.33 -30.73
N GLU A 97 23.98 -5.43 -29.62
CA GLU A 97 23.30 -6.68 -29.26
C GLU A 97 21.95 -6.40 -28.59
N VAL A 98 20.87 -6.66 -29.34
CA VAL A 98 19.48 -6.56 -28.86
C VAL A 98 18.79 -7.87 -29.26
N LYS A 99 18.69 -8.79 -28.30
CA LYS A 99 17.62 -9.81 -28.10
C LYS A 99 18.17 -11.00 -27.28
N GLU A 100 17.69 -11.14 -26.05
CA GLU A 100 17.04 -12.36 -25.53
C GLU A 100 16.56 -12.16 -24.08
N GLU A 101 15.57 -11.26 -23.88
CA GLU A 101 14.76 -11.22 -22.64
C GLU A 101 13.31 -11.65 -22.96
N GLU A 102 13.11 -12.86 -23.52
CA GLU A 102 11.75 -13.39 -23.77
C GLU A 102 11.58 -14.90 -23.48
N LYS A 103 12.10 -15.38 -22.34
CA LYS A 103 11.65 -16.69 -21.80
C LYS A 103 11.78 -16.86 -20.28
N LEU A 104 11.03 -16.05 -19.53
CA LEU A 104 10.54 -16.44 -18.20
C LEU A 104 9.01 -16.47 -18.22
N GLU A 105 8.48 -17.43 -19.00
CA GLU A 105 7.14 -17.95 -18.75
C GLU A 105 7.11 -18.56 -17.35
N ASN A 106 6.10 -18.23 -16.54
CA ASN A 106 5.84 -18.91 -15.27
C ASN A 106 5.49 -20.38 -15.53
N LYS A 107 6.50 -21.25 -15.63
CA LYS A 107 6.41 -22.70 -15.41
C LYS A 107 6.97 -23.02 -14.02
N GLU A 108 6.13 -22.81 -13.02
CA GLU A 108 6.24 -23.47 -11.73
C GLU A 108 4.90 -24.17 -11.50
N GLU A 109 4.91 -25.47 -11.73
CA GLU A 109 3.88 -26.39 -11.24
C GLU A 109 4.45 -27.14 -10.03
N GLU A 110 3.60 -27.30 -9.02
CA GLU A 110 3.71 -28.24 -7.90
C GLU A 110 4.98 -28.23 -7.02
N SER A 111 4.96 -27.36 -6.01
CA SER A 111 4.81 -27.81 -4.61
C SER A 111 4.72 -26.63 -3.64
N LEU A 112 3.50 -26.14 -3.38
CA LEU A 112 3.26 -25.10 -2.39
C LEU A 112 2.05 -25.42 -1.50
N PRO A 113 2.05 -24.98 -0.22
CA PRO A 113 0.93 -25.13 0.72
C PRO A 113 -0.37 -24.47 0.21
N PRO A 114 -1.54 -24.72 0.81
CA PRO A 114 -2.83 -24.28 0.27
C PRO A 114 -2.84 -22.80 -0.12
N LYS A 115 -3.14 -22.55 -1.40
CA LYS A 115 -3.24 -21.21 -1.98
C LYS A 115 -4.15 -20.34 -1.10
N GLN A 116 -3.60 -19.25 -0.58
CA GLN A 116 -4.43 -18.25 0.08
C GLN A 116 -5.19 -17.48 -1.01
N ASP A 117 -6.53 -17.44 -0.92
CA ASP A 117 -7.43 -16.85 -1.92
C ASP A 117 -7.43 -15.30 -1.91
N TYR A 118 -6.27 -14.68 -1.71
CA TYR A 118 -6.12 -13.23 -1.77
C TYR A 118 -6.19 -12.73 -3.22
N ALA A 119 -6.62 -11.48 -3.40
CA ALA A 119 -6.76 -10.87 -4.70
C ALA A 119 -6.50 -9.36 -4.64
N PHE A 120 -5.99 -8.77 -5.71
CA PHE A 120 -5.88 -7.32 -5.81
C PHE A 120 -7.30 -6.70 -5.80
N GLN A 121 -7.58 -5.87 -4.80
CA GLN A 121 -8.90 -5.26 -4.58
C GLN A 121 -8.75 -3.82 -4.08
N GLY A 122 -9.78 -3.01 -4.35
CA GLY A 122 -9.86 -1.62 -3.92
C GLY A 122 -11.32 -1.20 -3.81
N ILE A 123 -12.16 -2.04 -3.23
CA ILE A 123 -13.62 -1.82 -3.24
C ILE A 123 -14.03 -1.00 -2.02
N GLY A 124 -14.98 -0.08 -2.18
CA GLY A 124 -15.50 0.72 -1.07
C GLY A 124 -16.92 1.22 -1.28
N THR A 125 -17.48 1.76 -0.21
CA THR A 125 -18.82 2.35 -0.16
C THR A 125 -18.70 3.87 -0.02
N LEU A 126 -19.33 4.61 -0.92
CA LEU A 126 -19.55 6.06 -0.79
C LEU A 126 -21.05 6.34 -0.65
N TYR A 127 -21.39 7.56 -0.24
CA TYR A 127 -22.78 8.02 -0.16
C TYR A 127 -22.91 9.43 -0.76
N GLY A 128 -23.95 9.66 -1.54
CA GLY A 128 -24.25 10.95 -2.15
C GLY A 128 -25.00 10.84 -3.48
N ARG A 129 -25.34 12.00 -4.05
CA ARG A 129 -26.14 12.11 -5.28
C ARG A 129 -25.31 11.88 -6.54
N ILE A 130 -25.93 11.22 -7.51
CA ILE A 130 -25.36 10.99 -8.83
C ILE A 130 -25.99 11.98 -9.80
N VAL A 131 -25.16 12.79 -10.45
CA VAL A 131 -25.59 13.82 -11.42
C VAL A 131 -24.94 13.57 -12.78
N ARG A 132 -25.63 13.94 -13.86
CA ARG A 132 -25.03 14.02 -15.19
C ARG A 132 -23.93 15.09 -15.19
N ARG A 133 -22.86 14.86 -15.96
CA ARG A 133 -21.75 15.83 -16.10
C ARG A 133 -22.08 16.92 -17.12
N TYR A 134 -22.83 16.58 -18.14
CA TYR A 134 -23.33 17.47 -19.18
C TYR A 134 -24.83 17.21 -19.31
N GLU A 135 -25.63 18.26 -19.41
CA GLU A 135 -27.10 18.17 -19.32
C GLU A 135 -27.66 17.24 -20.41
N ASP A 136 -27.17 17.40 -21.64
CA ASP A 136 -27.56 16.61 -22.82
C ASP A 136 -26.80 15.27 -22.99
N ASN A 137 -26.11 14.75 -21.96
CA ASN A 137 -25.25 13.56 -22.13
C ASN A 137 -25.34 12.51 -21.02
N ASP A 138 -26.20 11.52 -21.26
CA ASP A 138 -26.42 10.30 -20.45
C ASP A 138 -25.22 9.34 -20.39
N ALA A 139 -24.06 9.66 -20.97
CA ALA A 139 -22.85 8.83 -20.93
C ALA A 139 -21.82 9.27 -19.87
N TYR A 140 -21.97 10.44 -19.25
CA TYR A 140 -21.00 10.97 -18.28
C TYR A 140 -21.70 11.39 -16.99
N TYR A 141 -21.25 10.81 -15.87
CA TYR A 141 -21.79 11.08 -14.55
C TYR A 141 -20.71 11.57 -13.59
N ASN A 142 -21.14 12.27 -12.55
CA ASN A 142 -20.34 12.63 -11.39
C ASN A 142 -21.08 12.18 -10.12
N LEU A 143 -20.32 11.87 -9.08
CA LEU A 143 -20.81 11.68 -7.71
C LEU A 143 -20.53 12.97 -6.94
N ILE A 144 -21.54 13.54 -6.30
CA ILE A 144 -21.36 14.63 -5.35
C ILE A 144 -21.49 14.04 -3.94
N SER A 145 -20.40 14.09 -3.18
CA SER A 145 -20.28 13.49 -1.85
C SER A 145 -19.43 14.40 -0.95
N GLU A 146 -19.91 14.71 0.26
CA GLU A 146 -19.28 15.66 1.20
C GLU A 146 -18.88 17.00 0.55
N GLY A 147 -19.76 17.54 -0.31
CA GLY A 147 -19.52 18.81 -1.02
C GLY A 147 -18.47 18.75 -2.14
N LYS A 148 -17.87 17.58 -2.41
CA LYS A 148 -16.93 17.37 -3.51
C LYS A 148 -17.55 16.61 -4.67
N THR A 149 -17.13 16.96 -5.88
CA THR A 149 -17.58 16.35 -7.14
C THR A 149 -16.50 15.42 -7.70
N TYR A 150 -16.82 14.14 -7.86
CA TYR A 150 -15.92 13.12 -8.37
C TYR A 150 -16.42 12.55 -9.70
N GLU A 151 -15.50 12.32 -10.64
CA GLU A 151 -15.81 11.66 -11.92
C GLU A 151 -16.25 10.21 -11.69
N LEU A 152 -17.45 9.82 -12.17
CA LEU A 152 -17.88 8.43 -12.21
C LEU A 152 -17.59 7.81 -13.58
N ILE A 153 -17.00 6.61 -13.55
CA ILE A 153 -16.67 5.79 -14.72
C ILE A 153 -17.43 4.47 -14.59
N TYR A 154 -18.18 4.06 -15.60
CA TYR A 154 -18.79 2.72 -15.66
C TYR A 154 -18.07 1.86 -16.72
N ASN A 155 -17.88 0.57 -16.42
CA ASN A 155 -17.25 -0.41 -17.34
C ASN A 155 -18.19 -1.57 -17.73
N SER A 156 -19.42 -1.55 -17.22
CA SER A 156 -20.45 -2.57 -17.37
C SER A 156 -21.69 -1.96 -18.01
N PRO A 157 -22.25 -2.55 -19.09
CA PRO A 157 -23.52 -2.10 -19.67
C PRO A 157 -24.64 -2.02 -18.64
N LYS A 158 -24.78 -3.05 -17.77
CA LYS A 158 -25.81 -3.08 -16.71
C LYS A 158 -25.78 -1.84 -15.80
N VAL A 159 -24.58 -1.32 -15.50
CA VAL A 159 -24.42 -0.12 -14.65
C VAL A 159 -24.76 1.13 -15.43
N LYS A 160 -24.44 1.19 -16.73
CA LYS A 160 -24.88 2.29 -17.62
C LYS A 160 -26.40 2.33 -17.72
N ASP A 161 -27.03 1.17 -17.92
CA ASP A 161 -28.48 1.07 -18.11
C ASP A 161 -29.21 1.45 -16.82
N PHE A 162 -28.77 0.95 -15.66
CA PHE A 162 -29.21 1.40 -14.34
C PHE A 162 -29.06 2.92 -14.15
N LEU A 163 -27.88 3.48 -14.43
CA LEU A 163 -27.62 4.92 -14.27
C LEU A 163 -28.50 5.80 -15.16
N ARG A 164 -29.00 5.27 -16.28
CA ARG A 164 -29.91 5.96 -17.19
C ARG A 164 -31.38 5.80 -16.79
N LEU A 165 -31.81 4.59 -16.45
CA LEU A 165 -33.20 4.27 -16.14
C LEU A 165 -33.60 4.75 -14.74
N ASP A 166 -32.74 4.53 -13.75
CA ASP A 166 -32.96 4.90 -12.34
C ASP A 166 -32.30 6.26 -12.00
N TYR A 167 -32.10 7.12 -13.00
CA TYR A 167 -31.51 8.45 -12.82
C TYR A 167 -32.43 9.34 -11.97
N ASN A 168 -31.94 9.74 -10.80
CA ASN A 168 -32.61 10.70 -9.93
C ASN A 168 -31.52 11.56 -9.24
N PRO A 169 -31.33 12.82 -9.65
CA PRO A 169 -30.28 13.69 -9.10
C PRO A 169 -30.61 14.26 -7.72
N ASP A 170 -31.87 14.21 -7.31
CA ASP A 170 -32.37 14.71 -6.01
C ASP A 170 -32.27 13.65 -4.91
N ARG A 171 -31.83 12.42 -5.26
CA ARG A 171 -31.72 11.29 -4.34
C ARG A 171 -30.28 10.86 -4.13
N ASP A 172 -29.82 10.99 -2.89
CA ASP A 172 -28.56 10.37 -2.44
C ASP A 172 -28.68 8.84 -2.43
N ARG A 173 -27.62 8.15 -2.86
CA ARG A 173 -27.54 6.68 -2.89
C ARG A 173 -26.23 6.17 -2.28
N TYR A 174 -26.25 4.92 -1.81
CA TYR A 174 -25.04 4.18 -1.46
C TYR A 174 -24.37 3.67 -2.73
N VAL A 175 -23.21 4.22 -3.08
CA VAL A 175 -22.48 3.89 -4.31
C VAL A 175 -21.32 2.96 -3.99
N THR A 176 -21.36 1.75 -4.55
CA THR A 176 -20.25 0.80 -4.46
C THR A 176 -19.25 1.06 -5.59
N VAL A 177 -17.99 1.30 -5.24
CA VAL A 177 -16.97 1.82 -6.17
C VAL A 177 -15.62 1.12 -6.04
N TYR A 178 -14.82 1.19 -7.11
CA TYR A 178 -13.35 1.20 -7.03
C TYR A 178 -12.85 2.63 -7.20
N PRO A 179 -11.77 3.08 -6.53
CA PRO A 179 -11.13 4.34 -6.87
C PRO A 179 -10.50 4.25 -8.26
N TYR A 180 -10.27 5.40 -8.89
CA TYR A 180 -9.59 5.54 -10.17
C TYR A 180 -8.69 6.77 -10.09
N LEU A 181 -7.36 6.57 -10.03
CA LEU A 181 -6.40 7.66 -9.90
C LEU A 181 -5.52 7.81 -11.14
N THR A 182 -5.43 9.04 -11.64
CA THR A 182 -4.42 9.44 -12.63
C THR A 182 -3.36 10.30 -11.97
N HIS A 183 -2.22 9.66 -11.69
CA HIS A 183 -0.99 10.36 -11.26
C HIS A 183 -0.32 11.04 -12.45
N PHE A 184 0.22 12.24 -12.22
CA PHE A 184 0.93 13.06 -13.20
C PHE A 184 2.45 13.01 -12.98
N PRO A 185 3.31 13.32 -13.97
CA PRO A 185 4.77 13.22 -13.82
C PRO A 185 5.35 14.07 -12.67
N ASN A 186 4.74 15.21 -12.35
CA ASN A 186 5.17 16.06 -11.25
C ASN A 186 4.67 15.54 -9.90
N LYS A 187 5.62 15.14 -9.04
CA LYS A 187 5.38 14.61 -7.69
C LYS A 187 4.68 15.59 -6.73
N ASN A 188 4.63 16.89 -7.06
CA ASN A 188 3.91 17.90 -6.30
C ASN A 188 2.43 18.04 -6.73
N THR A 189 2.07 17.57 -7.92
CA THR A 189 0.69 17.65 -8.43
C THR A 189 -0.13 16.50 -7.81
N PRO A 190 -1.27 16.78 -7.15
CA PRO A 190 -2.13 15.72 -6.65
C PRO A 190 -2.67 14.85 -7.80
N PRO A 191 -2.86 13.53 -7.61
CA PRO A 191 -3.46 12.69 -8.64
C PRO A 191 -4.91 13.10 -8.88
N LYS A 192 -5.36 13.12 -10.13
CA LYS A 192 -6.79 13.28 -10.43
C LYS A 192 -7.54 12.05 -9.93
N LEU A 193 -8.47 12.25 -9.00
CA LEU A 193 -9.33 11.20 -8.45
C LEU A 193 -10.70 11.17 -9.15
N GLY A 194 -11.13 9.96 -9.50
CA GLY A 194 -12.51 9.60 -9.79
C GLY A 194 -12.81 8.20 -9.23
N PHE A 195 -13.98 7.67 -9.55
CA PHE A 195 -14.42 6.36 -9.08
C PHE A 195 -15.01 5.53 -10.23
N THR A 196 -14.63 4.27 -10.32
CA THR A 196 -15.33 3.28 -11.15
C THR A 196 -16.52 2.73 -10.37
N ILE A 197 -17.74 3.04 -10.80
CA ILE A 197 -18.96 2.54 -10.17
C ILE A 197 -19.22 1.06 -10.53
N ILE A 198 -19.65 0.29 -9.52
CA ILE A 198 -20.07 -1.10 -9.62
C ILE A 198 -21.59 -1.21 -9.48
N ALA A 199 -22.16 -0.47 -8.52
CA ALA A 199 -23.59 -0.42 -8.23
C ALA A 199 -23.91 0.89 -7.49
N ALA A 200 -25.15 1.36 -7.56
CA ALA A 200 -25.70 2.27 -6.56
C ALA A 200 -27.02 1.70 -6.07
N ASN A 201 -27.26 1.81 -4.76
CA ASN A 201 -28.40 1.21 -4.08
C ASN A 201 -28.94 2.18 -3.02
N ASP A 202 -30.16 1.92 -2.57
CA ASP A 202 -30.79 2.73 -1.53
C ASP A 202 -30.32 2.33 -0.11
N THR A 203 -29.71 1.15 0.01
CA THR A 203 -29.09 0.59 1.21
C THR A 203 -27.64 0.16 0.92
N PRO A 204 -26.76 0.05 1.93
CA PRO A 204 -25.40 -0.44 1.73
C PRO A 204 -25.39 -1.91 1.28
N HIS A 205 -24.76 -2.18 0.12
CA HIS A 205 -24.62 -3.52 -0.45
C HIS A 205 -23.41 -4.30 0.10
N LEU A 206 -22.45 -3.61 0.71
CA LEU A 206 -21.25 -4.21 1.29
C LEU A 206 -21.24 -4.02 2.80
N ASP A 207 -20.59 -4.96 3.50
CA ASP A 207 -20.15 -4.79 4.89
C ASP A 207 -18.96 -3.81 4.97
N LEU A 208 -19.26 -2.55 4.61
CA LEU A 208 -18.37 -1.38 4.60
C LEU A 208 -19.24 -0.15 4.82
N LYS A 209 -18.92 0.63 5.87
CA LYS A 209 -19.59 1.91 6.14
C LYS A 209 -19.22 2.93 5.06
N VAL A 210 -19.94 4.05 5.05
CA VAL A 210 -19.65 5.19 4.17
C VAL A 210 -18.20 5.64 4.35
N ASN A 211 -17.50 5.83 3.23
CA ASN A 211 -16.07 6.09 3.09
C ASN A 211 -15.13 4.96 3.51
N GLU A 212 -15.60 3.75 3.84
CA GLU A 212 -14.71 2.60 4.09
C GLU A 212 -14.40 1.83 2.80
N PHE A 213 -13.14 1.41 2.67
CA PHE A 213 -12.61 0.65 1.53
C PHE A 213 -11.81 -0.57 2.02
N LYS A 214 -11.92 -1.71 1.34
CA LYS A 214 -10.94 -2.82 1.41
C LYS A 214 -9.91 -2.62 0.30
N LEU A 215 -8.65 -2.44 0.69
CA LEU A 215 -7.52 -2.22 -0.20
C LEU A 215 -6.53 -3.39 -0.06
N SER A 216 -6.40 -4.18 -1.13
CA SER A 216 -5.50 -5.34 -1.21
C SER A 216 -4.54 -5.16 -2.40
N GLY A 217 -3.24 -5.13 -2.14
CA GLY A 217 -2.23 -4.88 -3.17
C GLY A 217 -0.82 -4.62 -2.64
N PHE A 218 0.08 -4.17 -3.52
CA PHE A 218 1.48 -3.95 -3.14
C PHE A 218 1.71 -2.63 -2.40
N TRP A 219 2.30 -2.69 -1.21
CA TRP A 219 2.67 -1.52 -0.42
C TRP A 219 4.00 -0.90 -0.89
N GLN A 220 3.97 0.28 -1.51
CA GLN A 220 5.19 0.87 -2.10
C GLN A 220 5.15 2.39 -2.28
N PHE A 221 6.33 2.98 -2.52
CA PHE A 221 6.46 4.30 -3.13
C PHE A 221 6.51 4.20 -4.65
N ILE A 222 5.87 5.15 -5.33
CA ILE A 222 6.04 5.41 -6.77
C ILE A 222 6.72 6.75 -6.99
N ALA A 223 7.46 6.91 -8.10
CA ALA A 223 8.24 8.12 -8.37
C ALA A 223 7.40 9.41 -8.35
N VAL A 224 6.15 9.31 -8.81
CA VAL A 224 5.21 10.41 -9.03
C VAL A 224 4.32 10.76 -7.82
N CYS A 225 4.48 10.10 -6.66
CA CYS A 225 3.70 10.42 -5.46
C CYS A 225 4.60 10.61 -4.23
N LYS A 226 4.28 11.60 -3.37
CA LYS A 226 4.95 11.80 -2.07
C LYS A 226 4.48 10.79 -1.02
N CYS A 227 3.21 10.43 -1.07
CA CYS A 227 2.61 9.44 -0.19
C CYS A 227 2.97 8.03 -0.67
N PRO A 228 3.23 7.06 0.23
CA PRO A 228 3.19 5.65 -0.16
C PRO A 228 1.79 5.27 -0.66
N VAL A 229 1.74 4.26 -1.53
CA VAL A 229 0.53 3.80 -2.21
C VAL A 229 0.35 2.30 -2.03
N ILE A 230 -0.91 1.86 -2.02
CA ILE A 230 -1.25 0.48 -2.35
C ILE A 230 -1.48 0.43 -3.87
N SER A 231 -0.65 -0.35 -4.57
CA SER A 231 -0.78 -0.59 -6.00
C SER A 231 -1.69 -1.79 -6.26
N ILE A 232 -2.86 -1.51 -6.82
CA ILE A 232 -3.93 -2.47 -7.08
C ILE A 232 -3.87 -2.84 -8.55
N HIS A 233 -3.46 -4.07 -8.85
CA HIS A 233 -3.34 -4.60 -10.21
C HIS A 233 -4.65 -5.27 -10.66
N ARG A 234 -4.77 -5.59 -11.95
CA ARG A 234 -5.84 -6.47 -12.42
C ARG A 234 -5.47 -7.93 -12.18
N ASN A 235 -6.33 -8.63 -11.43
CA ASN A 235 -6.23 -10.09 -11.24
C ASN A 235 -6.32 -10.83 -12.60
N ARG A 236 -5.56 -11.91 -12.74
CA ARG A 236 -5.52 -12.80 -13.91
C ARG A 236 -6.24 -14.10 -13.56
N LYS A 237 -7.43 -14.30 -14.10
CA LYS A 237 -8.31 -15.44 -13.75
C LYS A 237 -8.15 -16.68 -14.64
N GLY A 238 -7.14 -16.69 -15.52
CA GLY A 238 -6.83 -17.82 -16.40
C GLY A 238 -7.14 -17.55 -17.88
N LYS A 239 -7.17 -18.60 -18.70
CA LYS A 239 -7.51 -18.49 -20.13
C LYS A 239 -8.99 -18.11 -20.26
N GLY A 240 -9.27 -16.91 -20.78
CA GLY A 240 -10.63 -16.45 -21.07
C GLY A 240 -11.12 -15.25 -20.26
N ASP A 241 -10.33 -14.67 -19.35
CA ASP A 241 -10.74 -13.42 -18.72
C ASP A 241 -10.80 -12.23 -19.72
N ARG A 242 -11.56 -11.17 -19.38
CA ARG A 242 -11.80 -10.01 -20.26
C ARG A 242 -10.50 -9.31 -20.70
N VAL A 243 -9.45 -9.32 -19.87
CA VAL A 243 -8.17 -8.68 -20.25
C VAL A 243 -7.45 -9.55 -21.29
N SER A 244 -7.36 -10.85 -21.07
CA SER A 244 -6.83 -11.80 -22.05
C SER A 244 -7.59 -11.77 -23.37
N GLN A 245 -8.92 -11.72 -23.33
CA GLN A 245 -9.76 -11.63 -24.53
C GLN A 245 -9.51 -10.33 -25.31
N LEU A 246 -9.47 -9.18 -24.62
CA LEU A 246 -9.26 -7.88 -25.27
C LEU A 246 -7.86 -7.76 -25.87
N LYS A 247 -6.81 -8.23 -25.18
CA LYS A 247 -5.44 -8.27 -25.73
C LYS A 247 -5.35 -9.13 -26.99
N LYS A 248 -6.01 -10.28 -27.01
CA LYS A 248 -6.04 -11.17 -28.19
C LYS A 248 -6.83 -10.59 -29.36
N LYS A 249 -7.91 -9.85 -29.07
CA LYS A 249 -8.77 -9.24 -30.11
C LYS A 249 -8.17 -7.96 -30.68
N PHE A 250 -7.38 -7.24 -29.90
CA PHE A 250 -6.83 -5.94 -30.28
C PHE A 250 -5.34 -5.91 -29.94
N ASP A 251 -4.50 -6.17 -30.95
CA ASP A 251 -3.06 -5.98 -30.82
C ASP A 251 -2.73 -4.49 -30.87
N ASN A 252 -2.77 -3.85 -29.71
CA ASN A 252 -2.55 -2.42 -29.56
C ASN A 252 -1.86 -2.13 -28.22
N GLU A 253 -0.56 -1.80 -28.28
CA GLU A 253 0.29 -1.54 -27.11
C GLU A 253 -0.29 -0.45 -26.17
N LYS A 254 -0.89 0.61 -26.73
CA LYS A 254 -1.53 1.69 -25.94
C LYS A 254 -2.76 1.19 -25.18
N LEU A 255 -3.56 0.30 -25.79
CA LEU A 255 -4.70 -0.35 -25.13
C LEU A 255 -4.22 -1.36 -24.08
N ASN A 256 -3.24 -2.20 -24.41
CA ASN A 256 -2.74 -3.25 -23.53
C ASN A 256 -2.08 -2.65 -22.27
N LYS A 257 -1.34 -1.54 -22.41
CA LYS A 257 -0.88 -0.71 -21.28
C LYS A 257 -2.03 -0.13 -20.45
N LYS A 258 -3.10 0.39 -21.07
CA LYS A 258 -4.29 0.88 -20.32
C LYS A 258 -5.02 -0.24 -19.58
N LEU A 259 -5.09 -1.45 -20.17
CA LEU A 259 -5.71 -2.63 -19.56
C LEU A 259 -4.89 -3.15 -18.38
N THR A 260 -3.56 -3.13 -18.46
CA THR A 260 -2.65 -3.67 -17.43
C THR A 260 -2.16 -2.64 -16.39
N ARG A 261 -2.45 -1.34 -16.58
CA ARG A 261 -2.11 -0.28 -15.63
C ARG A 261 -2.67 -0.58 -14.23
N ALA A 262 -1.80 -0.56 -13.23
CA ALA A 262 -2.20 -0.61 -11.83
C ALA A 262 -2.84 0.71 -11.39
N ASN A 263 -3.81 0.64 -10.49
CA ASN A 263 -4.32 1.81 -9.80
C ASN A 263 -3.52 2.03 -8.51
N HIS A 264 -2.97 3.22 -8.32
CA HIS A 264 -2.09 3.52 -7.19
C HIS A 264 -2.84 4.40 -6.17
N VAL A 265 -3.33 3.77 -5.10
CA VAL A 265 -4.17 4.43 -4.07
C VAL A 265 -3.26 4.97 -2.96
N PRO A 266 -3.19 6.30 -2.72
CA PRO A 266 -2.36 6.87 -1.67
C PRO A 266 -2.92 6.58 -0.27
N VAL A 267 -2.11 5.98 0.61
CA VAL A 267 -2.54 5.58 1.95
C VAL A 267 -1.67 6.22 3.03
N LEU A 268 -2.33 6.86 3.99
CA LEU A 268 -1.74 7.36 5.23
C LEU A 268 -1.70 6.23 6.26
N TRP A 269 -0.59 5.48 6.27
CA TRP A 269 -0.30 4.42 7.22
C TRP A 269 1.10 4.65 7.79
N ARG A 270 1.20 5.10 9.05
CA ARG A 270 2.47 5.55 9.67
C ARG A 270 3.19 4.41 10.39
N ASP A 271 2.40 3.51 10.93
CA ASP A 271 2.67 2.40 11.83
C ASP A 271 2.53 1.05 11.12
N ALA A 272 2.77 1.03 9.82
CA ALA A 272 2.75 -0.19 9.03
C ALA A 272 3.80 -1.19 9.54
N PRO A 273 3.44 -2.47 9.76
CA PRO A 273 4.36 -3.50 10.25
C PRO A 273 5.52 -3.77 9.26
N VAL A 274 5.30 -3.49 7.98
CA VAL A 274 6.31 -3.54 6.92
C VAL A 274 6.48 -2.18 6.25
N LYS A 275 7.73 -1.85 5.91
CA LYS A 275 8.04 -0.60 5.21
C LYS A 275 7.53 -0.65 3.76
N PRO A 276 6.99 0.45 3.20
CA PRO A 276 6.61 0.50 1.79
C PRO A 276 7.84 0.32 0.90
N PHE A 277 7.78 -0.64 -0.02
CA PHE A 277 8.83 -0.92 -0.99
C PHE A 277 9.24 0.36 -1.74
N ARG A 278 10.54 0.59 -1.94
CA ARG A 278 11.05 1.72 -2.72
C ARG A 278 12.04 1.22 -3.76
N PHE A 279 11.64 1.29 -5.03
CA PHE A 279 12.52 0.95 -6.14
C PHE A 279 13.75 1.85 -6.16
N ASN A 280 14.94 1.25 -6.25
CA ASN A 280 16.20 1.97 -6.44
C ASN A 280 16.79 1.61 -7.81
N PRO A 281 16.81 2.52 -8.80
CA PRO A 281 17.31 2.23 -10.15
C PRO A 281 18.82 1.93 -10.20
N LYS A 282 19.57 2.15 -9.11
CA LYS A 282 21.01 1.85 -9.01
C LYS A 282 21.31 0.43 -8.51
N LEU A 283 20.30 -0.33 -8.10
CA LEU A 283 20.46 -1.69 -7.57
C LEU A 283 19.89 -2.71 -8.57
N GLU A 284 20.58 -3.84 -8.70
CA GLU A 284 20.09 -5.03 -9.42
C GLU A 284 18.82 -5.57 -8.78
N LYS A 285 18.06 -6.42 -9.51
CA LYS A 285 16.75 -6.92 -9.08
C LYS A 285 16.83 -7.61 -7.72
N ASP A 286 17.84 -8.46 -7.51
CA ASP A 286 18.01 -9.29 -6.31
C ASP A 286 18.57 -8.51 -5.11
N LYS A 287 19.02 -7.27 -5.35
CA LYS A 287 19.46 -6.30 -4.34
C LYS A 287 18.37 -5.25 -4.04
N GLN A 288 17.20 -5.35 -4.66
CA GLN A 288 16.03 -4.57 -4.24
C GLN A 288 15.50 -5.13 -2.91
N GLY A 289 14.91 -4.28 -2.07
CA GLY A 289 14.18 -4.77 -0.89
C GLY A 289 12.87 -5.47 -1.26
N ASP A 290 12.31 -6.20 -0.30
CA ASP A 290 11.06 -6.94 -0.48
C ASP A 290 9.86 -6.05 -0.84
N ARG A 291 8.94 -6.60 -1.63
CA ARG A 291 7.67 -5.97 -1.99
C ARG A 291 6.48 -6.76 -1.46
N TYR A 292 6.12 -6.45 -0.22
CA TYR A 292 4.95 -7.03 0.43
C TYR A 292 3.63 -6.70 -0.29
N PHE A 293 2.82 -7.74 -0.45
CA PHE A 293 1.37 -7.63 -0.62
C PHE A 293 0.75 -7.41 0.77
N VAL A 294 -0.21 -6.48 0.85
CA VAL A 294 -0.92 -6.14 2.09
C VAL A 294 -2.41 -6.08 1.84
N GLU A 295 -3.19 -6.41 2.86
CA GLU A 295 -4.66 -6.25 2.86
C GLU A 295 -5.07 -5.41 4.07
N ILE A 296 -5.70 -4.27 3.81
CA ILE A 296 -6.16 -3.35 4.85
C ILE A 296 -7.58 -2.88 4.60
N LYS A 297 -8.24 -2.46 5.67
CA LYS A 297 -9.37 -1.54 5.58
C LYS A 297 -8.86 -0.12 5.77
N ALA A 298 -9.39 0.80 4.99
CA ALA A 298 -8.99 2.20 5.03
C ALA A 298 -10.19 3.13 4.84
N LYS A 299 -10.16 4.27 5.54
CA LYS A 299 -11.17 5.34 5.42
C LYS A 299 -10.73 6.36 4.38
N PHE A 300 -11.54 6.57 3.35
CA PHE A 300 -11.37 7.68 2.43
C PHE A 300 -11.56 9.02 3.18
N LEU A 301 -10.69 9.99 2.88
CA LEU A 301 -10.68 11.32 3.48
C LEU A 301 -10.92 12.36 2.37
N PRO A 302 -12.18 12.73 2.06
CA PRO A 302 -12.51 13.63 0.95
C PRO A 302 -11.70 14.92 0.93
N GLY A 303 -11.48 15.56 2.09
CA GLY A 303 -10.67 16.78 2.21
C GLY A 303 -9.20 16.66 1.74
N ARG A 304 -8.64 15.45 1.69
CA ARG A 304 -7.25 15.19 1.24
C ARG A 304 -7.13 14.32 -0.01
N GLU A 305 -8.21 13.66 -0.43
CA GLU A 305 -8.26 12.70 -1.53
C GLU A 305 -7.26 11.54 -1.35
N GLN A 306 -7.17 11.08 -0.09
CA GLN A 306 -6.28 10.03 0.40
C GLN A 306 -7.04 9.08 1.32
N TRP A 307 -6.48 7.90 1.59
CA TRP A 307 -7.07 6.90 2.46
C TRP A 307 -6.28 6.83 3.78
N GLY A 308 -6.93 7.03 4.92
CA GLY A 308 -6.35 6.75 6.23
C GLY A 308 -6.47 5.26 6.56
N PHE A 309 -5.38 4.64 7.02
CA PHE A 309 -5.43 3.27 7.54
C PHE A 309 -6.44 3.13 8.70
N MET A 310 -7.09 1.97 8.81
CA MET A 310 -7.99 1.63 9.92
C MET A 310 -7.60 0.32 10.60
N GLU A 311 -7.53 -0.78 9.85
CA GLU A 311 -7.24 -2.12 10.35
C GLU A 311 -6.52 -2.96 9.28
N ILE A 312 -5.74 -3.93 9.73
CA ILE A 312 -5.15 -4.98 8.89
C ILE A 312 -6.19 -6.08 8.70
N LEU A 313 -6.42 -6.50 7.45
CA LEU A 313 -7.34 -7.60 7.11
C LEU A 313 -6.61 -8.93 6.91
N GLY A 314 -5.34 -8.88 6.51
CA GLY A 314 -4.47 -10.04 6.33
C GLY A 314 -3.01 -9.65 6.55
N GLU A 315 -2.21 -10.59 7.06
CA GLU A 315 -0.78 -10.33 7.35
C GLU A 315 -0.01 -9.95 6.07
N PRO A 316 0.95 -9.00 6.14
CA PRO A 316 1.80 -8.69 5.01
C PRO A 316 2.56 -9.92 4.53
N THR A 317 2.43 -10.25 3.25
CA THR A 317 2.99 -11.48 2.67
C THR A 317 3.83 -11.20 1.43
N LEU A 318 4.76 -12.10 1.13
CA LEU A 318 5.52 -12.14 -0.12
C LEU A 318 4.85 -13.04 -1.18
N ASP A 319 3.83 -13.82 -0.81
CA ASP A 319 2.97 -14.48 -1.79
C ASP A 319 2.08 -13.44 -2.48
N VAL A 320 1.92 -13.57 -3.80
CA VAL A 320 1.29 -12.54 -4.64
C VAL A 320 0.22 -13.18 -5.54
N PRO A 321 -1.05 -12.73 -5.45
CA PRO A 321 -2.11 -13.20 -6.34
C PRO A 321 -1.77 -13.05 -7.82
N LYS A 322 -2.15 -14.02 -8.66
CA LYS A 322 -1.87 -13.97 -10.11
C LYS A 322 -2.48 -12.70 -10.74
N TYR A 323 -1.64 -11.86 -11.34
CA TYR A 323 -2.02 -10.55 -11.87
C TYR A 323 -1.42 -10.25 -13.25
N TYR A 324 -1.95 -9.22 -13.91
CA TYR A 324 -1.35 -8.66 -15.12
C TYR A 324 -0.22 -7.69 -14.79
N LYS A 325 1.01 -8.07 -15.11
CA LYS A 325 2.18 -7.18 -15.08
C LYS A 325 1.93 -5.99 -16.04
N PRO A 326 2.15 -4.72 -15.63
CA PRO A 326 2.01 -3.57 -16.51
C PRO A 326 3.04 -3.59 -17.64
N GLU A 327 2.58 -3.35 -18.86
CA GLU A 327 3.46 -3.26 -20.02
C GLU A 327 4.16 -1.90 -20.12
N LYS A 328 5.43 -1.94 -20.49
CA LYS A 328 6.17 -0.76 -20.96
C LYS A 328 5.84 -0.55 -22.43
N ILE A 329 5.67 0.70 -22.85
CA ILE A 329 5.69 1.02 -24.28
C ILE A 329 7.16 0.98 -24.69
N SER A 330 7.48 0.26 -25.76
CA SER A 330 8.77 0.36 -26.41
C SER A 330 8.84 1.68 -27.18
N ASN A 331 9.93 2.45 -27.03
CA ASN A 331 10.10 3.72 -27.77
C ASN A 331 10.45 3.49 -29.26
N SER A 332 10.29 2.26 -29.76
CA SER A 332 10.70 1.79 -31.08
C SER A 332 9.78 2.23 -32.23
N GLN A 333 8.64 2.85 -31.92
CA GLN A 333 7.59 3.22 -32.89
C GLN A 333 7.14 4.69 -32.75
N VAL A 334 8.12 5.59 -32.58
CA VAL A 334 7.93 7.03 -32.83
C VAL A 334 9.11 7.53 -33.65
N ALA A 335 9.04 7.27 -34.96
CA ALA A 335 9.88 7.81 -36.03
C ALA A 335 8.97 8.06 -37.23
#